data_AF-A0A6D2J2M2-F1
#
_entry.id   AF-A0A6D2J2M2-F1
#
_cell.length_a   1.000
_cell.length_b   1.000
_cell.length_c   1.000
_cell.angle_alpha   90.00
_cell.angle_beta   90.00
_cell.angle_gamma   90.00
#
_symmetry.space_group_name_H-M   'P 1'
#
loop_
_entity.id
_entity.type
_entity.pdbx_description
1 polymer ?
#
loop_
_entity_poly.entity_id
_entity_poly.type
_entity_poly.pdbx_seq_one_letter_code
_entity_poly.pdbx_strand_id
1 'polypeptide(L)'
;MGCATSAYVVVGRKNKKRIIQESVVFVLQLRVPVQSDLQRQLKGVAPKTTIDRLTCLRNQIQLVAEDTGGSAIAELRTALEEYLSLLSGLIKKKNDGMEGCVEFKWKTLGDSKRGEICFTNLWMEMLAVIHMMAALALTESNSLLIPKDCSASGNGVRVVSTDCRREAVDLLLKASGYLEFCVQDILTRFPLDVKSKLPDDMQESVLQSLSIQALGQGTEIQLGLAVDSQKATLSVKRRLACEQVIYFSQAYHCLSSCEVVSHGCAKKLLRFIYWKFLEAKAAAYYYHGLVTDKGTEPSCHVSAVCCFLAAAEILGESKKACLSFCLAPPVTRAPPMWGVMKHLSQKIPEVAFRKSQTYGYLLEEEEKAMQCLPELPDFQLSLRPEEFELPEMEPDTSAGNQTHLLKEHLDYSSEHHDDDDDDDI
;
A
#
# COMPACT_ATOMS: atom_id res chain seq x y z
N MET A 1 25.13 -63.70 6.69
CA MET A 1 24.53 -62.78 5.71
C MET A 1 23.92 -61.62 6.49
N GLY A 2 24.25 -60.35 6.35
CA GLY A 2 25.19 -59.61 5.51
C GLY A 2 24.95 -58.12 5.80
N CYS A 3 26.01 -57.45 6.23
CA CYS A 3 26.35 -56.02 6.12
C CYS A 3 25.31 -54.93 6.44
N ALA A 4 25.62 -54.15 7.47
CA ALA A 4 25.16 -52.78 7.63
C ALA A 4 26.06 -51.84 6.80
N THR A 5 25.45 -50.94 6.03
CA THR A 5 26.16 -49.87 5.31
C THR A 5 25.47 -48.53 5.60
N SER A 6 26.28 -47.58 6.07
CA SER A 6 25.93 -46.16 6.28
C SER A 6 25.73 -45.43 4.94
N ALA A 7 24.78 -44.49 4.88
CA ALA A 7 24.72 -43.44 3.86
C ALA A 7 24.29 -42.10 4.45
N TYR A 8 25.07 -41.07 4.12
CA TYR A 8 24.93 -39.66 4.46
C TYR A 8 23.72 -38.97 3.78
N VAL A 9 23.20 -37.94 4.47
CA VAL A 9 22.66 -36.65 3.95
C VAL A 9 21.62 -36.71 2.82
N VAL A 10 20.38 -36.31 3.14
CA VAL A 10 19.70 -35.19 2.46
C VAL A 10 18.82 -34.49 3.51
N VAL A 11 19.19 -33.27 3.91
CA VAL A 11 18.32 -32.36 4.66
C VAL A 11 17.19 -31.94 3.73
N GLY A 12 16.12 -32.74 3.73
CA GLY A 12 14.91 -32.45 2.98
C GLY A 12 14.27 -31.17 3.50
N ARG A 13 14.16 -30.17 2.61
CA ARG A 13 13.34 -28.96 2.75
C ARG A 13 11.99 -29.34 3.37
N LYS A 14 11.78 -28.96 4.64
CA LYS A 14 10.48 -29.06 5.29
C LYS A 14 9.50 -28.21 4.49
N ASN A 15 8.50 -28.85 3.88
CA ASN A 15 7.29 -28.21 3.38
C ASN A 15 6.68 -27.37 4.51
N LYS A 16 6.98 -26.06 4.54
CA LYS A 16 6.26 -25.09 5.37
C LYS A 16 4.80 -25.17 4.91
N LYS A 17 3.91 -25.66 5.77
CA LYS A 17 2.45 -25.57 5.55
C LYS A 17 2.16 -24.12 5.15
N ARG A 18 1.57 -23.89 3.97
CA ARG A 18 1.17 -22.54 3.53
C ARG A 18 0.15 -22.01 4.53
N ILE A 19 0.58 -21.15 5.45
CA ILE A 19 -0.32 -20.43 6.35
C ILE A 19 -1.13 -19.48 5.45
N ILE A 20 -2.45 -19.64 5.44
CA ILE A 20 -3.35 -18.74 4.71
C ILE A 20 -3.27 -17.37 5.39
N GLN A 21 -2.89 -16.34 4.64
CA GLN A 21 -2.72 -15.00 5.18
C GLN A 21 -4.05 -14.37 5.57
N GLU A 22 -4.08 -13.72 6.73
CA GLU A 22 -5.17 -12.83 7.15
C GLU A 22 -5.00 -11.48 6.44
N SER A 23 -6.09 -10.93 5.90
CA SER A 23 -6.07 -9.68 5.14
C SER A 23 -7.10 -8.72 5.72
N VAL A 24 -6.57 -7.74 6.45
CA VAL A 24 -7.29 -6.55 6.94
C VAL A 24 -7.15 -5.42 5.93
N VAL A 25 -5.93 -5.26 5.40
CA VAL A 25 -5.58 -4.35 4.31
C VAL A 25 -5.43 -5.17 3.03
N PHE A 26 -5.75 -4.57 1.88
CA PHE A 26 -5.45 -5.21 0.60
C PHE A 26 -3.93 -5.19 0.38
N VAL A 27 -3.32 -6.37 0.37
CA VAL A 27 -1.88 -6.52 0.19
C VAL A 27 -1.58 -6.95 -1.24
N LEU A 28 -0.65 -6.23 -1.88
CA LEU A 28 -0.12 -6.59 -3.19
C LEU A 28 0.83 -7.77 -3.09
N GLN A 29 0.82 -8.63 -4.11
CA GLN A 29 1.82 -9.67 -4.21
C GLN A 29 3.19 -9.04 -4.47
N LEU A 30 4.17 -9.37 -3.63
CA LEU A 30 5.51 -8.79 -3.75
C LEU A 30 6.18 -9.27 -5.04
N ARG A 31 6.71 -8.34 -5.84
CA ARG A 31 7.65 -8.65 -6.92
C ARG A 31 9.07 -8.41 -6.45
N VAL A 32 9.98 -9.26 -6.91
CA VAL A 32 11.40 -9.17 -6.57
C VAL A 32 12.24 -9.13 -7.85
N PRO A 33 13.35 -8.39 -7.83
CA PRO A 33 14.27 -8.35 -8.95
C PRO A 33 14.90 -9.74 -9.16
N VAL A 34 15.20 -10.06 -10.41
CA VAL A 34 15.96 -11.25 -10.83
C VAL A 34 17.29 -10.80 -11.40
N GLN A 35 18.38 -11.40 -10.97
CA GLN A 35 19.74 -11.09 -11.41
C GLN A 35 19.85 -10.69 -12.90
N SER A 36 20.39 -9.49 -13.14
CA SER A 36 20.63 -8.91 -14.47
C SER A 36 22.11 -8.53 -14.62
N ASP A 37 22.65 -8.64 -15.84
CA ASP A 37 24.01 -8.20 -16.17
C ASP A 37 24.07 -6.67 -16.39
N LEU A 38 23.90 -5.91 -15.29
CA LEU A 38 23.92 -4.44 -15.33
C LEU A 38 25.30 -3.88 -15.71
N GLN A 39 26.38 -4.61 -15.38
CA GLN A 39 27.74 -4.23 -15.75
C GLN A 39 27.90 -4.09 -17.27
N ARG A 40 27.37 -5.05 -18.04
CA ARG A 40 27.39 -4.97 -19.49
C ARG A 40 26.44 -3.90 -20.02
N GLN A 41 25.20 -3.86 -19.49
CA GLN A 41 24.14 -2.99 -20.02
C GLN A 41 24.40 -1.49 -19.79
N LEU A 42 25.00 -1.13 -18.66
CA LEU A 42 25.25 0.26 -18.27
C LEU A 42 26.70 0.71 -18.55
N LYS A 43 27.50 -0.10 -19.26
CA LYS A 43 28.89 0.22 -19.57
C LYS A 43 28.97 1.52 -20.38
N GLY A 44 29.75 2.49 -19.88
CA GLY A 44 29.90 3.81 -20.52
C GLY A 44 28.72 4.76 -20.29
N VAL A 45 27.68 4.32 -19.57
CA VAL A 45 26.54 5.16 -19.17
C VAL A 45 26.80 5.80 -17.81
N ALA A 46 27.39 5.03 -16.88
CA ALA A 46 27.67 5.46 -15.52
C ALA A 46 29.05 4.99 -15.04
N PRO A 47 29.61 5.61 -13.98
CA PRO A 47 30.83 5.15 -13.35
C PRO A 47 30.71 3.69 -12.90
N LYS A 48 31.81 2.94 -12.98
CA LYS A 48 31.85 1.52 -12.57
C LYS A 48 31.40 1.35 -11.12
N THR A 49 31.79 2.26 -10.23
CA THR A 49 31.38 2.28 -8.82
C THR A 49 29.87 2.34 -8.65
N THR A 50 29.18 3.20 -9.39
CA THR A 50 27.71 3.31 -9.39
C THR A 50 27.06 2.02 -9.89
N ILE A 51 27.58 1.44 -10.97
CA ILE A 51 27.03 0.20 -11.55
C ILE A 51 27.22 -0.99 -10.60
N ASP A 52 28.39 -1.09 -9.97
CA ASP A 52 28.68 -2.13 -8.97
C ASP A 52 27.76 -1.97 -7.75
N ARG A 53 27.49 -0.74 -7.31
CA ARG A 53 26.56 -0.47 -6.20
C ARG A 53 25.11 -0.81 -6.54
N LEU A 54 24.63 -0.42 -7.73
CA LEU A 54 23.30 -0.81 -8.24
C LEU A 54 23.16 -2.33 -8.30
N THR A 55 24.17 -3.02 -8.81
CA THR A 55 24.19 -4.50 -8.87
C THR A 55 24.13 -5.12 -7.48
N CYS A 56 24.92 -4.59 -6.53
CA CYS A 56 24.95 -5.05 -5.15
C CYS A 56 23.58 -4.90 -4.47
N LEU A 57 22.99 -3.69 -4.52
CA LEU A 57 21.69 -3.41 -3.92
C LEU A 57 20.58 -4.27 -4.52
N ARG A 58 20.57 -4.40 -5.85
CA ARG A 58 19.57 -5.22 -6.54
C ARG A 58 19.65 -6.69 -6.14
N ASN A 59 20.86 -7.23 -5.99
CA ASN A 59 21.08 -8.59 -5.48
C ASN A 59 20.69 -8.72 -4.01
N GLN A 60 21.00 -7.72 -3.17
CA GLN A 60 20.59 -7.68 -1.77
C GLN A 60 19.06 -7.71 -1.63
N ILE A 61 18.34 -6.87 -2.38
CA ILE A 61 16.87 -6.84 -2.40
C ILE A 61 16.31 -8.21 -2.78
N GLN A 62 16.85 -8.84 -3.82
CA GLN A 62 16.45 -10.19 -4.23
C GLN A 62 16.65 -11.20 -3.09
N LEU A 63 17.87 -11.29 -2.56
CA LEU A 63 18.23 -12.29 -1.55
C LEU A 63 17.42 -12.13 -0.27
N VAL A 64 17.32 -10.89 0.25
CA VAL A 64 16.56 -10.60 1.48
C VAL A 64 15.08 -10.94 1.29
N ALA A 65 14.49 -10.58 0.14
CA ALA A 65 13.08 -10.86 -0.12
C ALA A 65 12.82 -12.37 -0.28
N GLU A 66 13.71 -13.11 -0.94
CA GLU A 66 13.58 -14.56 -1.13
C GLU A 66 13.78 -15.34 0.18
N ASP A 67 14.77 -14.98 0.98
CA ASP A 67 15.10 -15.66 2.24
C ASP A 67 14.02 -15.44 3.31
N THR A 68 13.47 -14.23 3.37
CA THR A 68 12.48 -13.85 4.39
C THR A 68 11.04 -14.01 3.92
N GLY A 69 10.82 -14.27 2.63
CA GLY A 69 9.48 -14.21 2.03
C GLY A 69 8.90 -12.79 2.06
N GLY A 70 9.75 -11.76 2.06
CA GLY A 70 9.36 -10.35 2.10
C GLY A 70 9.06 -9.79 3.49
N SER A 71 9.33 -10.54 4.58
CA SER A 71 9.02 -10.09 5.93
C SER A 71 10.06 -9.14 6.55
N ALA A 72 11.28 -9.06 6.00
CA ALA A 72 12.32 -8.10 6.41
C ALA A 72 12.06 -6.72 5.80
N ILE A 73 10.96 -6.09 6.22
CA ILE A 73 10.43 -4.87 5.60
C ILE A 73 11.41 -3.69 5.76
N ALA A 74 12.02 -3.53 6.92
CA ALA A 74 12.94 -2.43 7.20
C ALA A 74 14.21 -2.52 6.32
N GLU A 75 14.82 -3.70 6.26
CA GLU A 75 16.02 -3.96 5.46
C GLU A 75 15.75 -3.80 3.97
N LEU A 76 14.59 -4.27 3.49
CA LEU A 76 14.17 -4.09 2.10
C LEU A 76 13.92 -2.62 1.77
N ARG A 77 13.26 -1.87 2.67
CA ARG A 77 12.98 -0.44 2.47
C ARG A 77 14.27 0.36 2.34
N THR A 78 15.22 0.18 3.26
CA THR A 78 16.51 0.88 3.20
C THR A 78 17.26 0.57 1.91
N ALA A 79 17.29 -0.69 1.48
CA ALA A 79 17.94 -1.07 0.23
C ALA A 79 17.24 -0.49 -1.01
N LEU A 80 15.90 -0.41 -1.00
CA LEU A 80 15.10 0.18 -2.08
C LEU A 80 15.29 1.70 -2.16
N GLU A 81 15.31 2.40 -1.02
CA GLU A 81 15.54 3.85 -0.97
C GLU A 81 16.93 4.21 -1.53
N GLU A 82 17.96 3.46 -1.13
CA GLU A 82 19.32 3.65 -1.67
C GLU A 82 19.39 3.32 -3.16
N TYR A 83 18.76 2.23 -3.59
CA TYR A 83 18.71 1.85 -5.01
C TYR A 83 17.99 2.92 -5.86
N LEU A 84 16.89 3.46 -5.33
CA LEU A 84 16.10 4.49 -6.01
C LEU A 84 16.86 5.80 -6.17
N SER A 85 17.67 6.20 -5.18
CA SER A 85 18.56 7.37 -5.29
C SER A 85 19.54 7.23 -6.47
N LEU A 86 20.19 6.07 -6.60
CA LEU A 86 21.11 5.80 -7.72
C LEU A 86 20.38 5.74 -9.07
N LEU A 87 19.21 5.11 -9.12
CA LEU A 87 18.39 4.99 -10.33
C LEU A 87 17.87 6.36 -10.79
N SER A 88 17.44 7.21 -9.86
CA SER A 88 17.06 8.61 -10.10
C SER A 88 18.22 9.40 -10.72
N GLY A 89 19.43 9.25 -10.18
CA GLY A 89 20.64 9.84 -10.74
C GLY A 89 20.94 9.41 -12.17
N LEU A 90 20.68 8.14 -12.53
CA LEU A 90 20.82 7.65 -13.91
C LEU A 90 19.78 8.27 -14.85
N ILE A 91 18.52 8.31 -14.44
CA ILE A 91 17.42 8.85 -15.24
C ILE A 91 17.64 10.33 -15.54
N LYS A 92 18.07 11.13 -14.54
CA LYS A 92 18.40 12.55 -14.74
C LYS A 92 19.52 12.77 -15.76
N LYS A 93 20.48 11.84 -15.87
CA LYS A 93 21.57 11.89 -16.85
C LYS A 93 21.14 11.39 -18.24
N LYS A 94 20.15 10.50 -18.31
CA LYS A 94 19.67 9.83 -19.52
C LYS A 94 18.16 10.01 -19.65
N ASN A 95 17.76 11.24 -20.03
CA ASN A 95 16.37 11.66 -20.12
C ASN A 95 15.50 10.82 -21.08
N ASP A 96 16.10 10.09 -22.01
CA ASP A 96 15.39 9.17 -22.93
C ASP A 96 14.99 7.85 -22.27
N GLY A 97 15.34 7.62 -20.99
CA GLY A 97 14.99 6.41 -20.25
C GLY A 97 15.72 5.14 -20.71
N MET A 98 16.64 5.26 -21.69
CA MET A 98 17.38 4.13 -22.27
C MET A 98 16.51 2.99 -22.82
N GLU A 99 15.41 3.31 -23.51
CA GLU A 99 14.50 2.31 -24.08
C GLU A 99 15.22 1.29 -24.97
N GLY A 100 15.03 0.00 -24.67
CA GLY A 100 15.61 -1.13 -25.41
C GLY A 100 17.12 -1.35 -25.19
N CYS A 101 17.80 -0.44 -24.48
CA CYS A 101 19.23 -0.54 -24.19
C CYS A 101 19.53 -1.31 -22.89
N VAL A 102 18.52 -1.46 -22.04
CA VAL A 102 18.59 -2.13 -20.74
C VAL A 102 17.48 -3.17 -20.64
N GLU A 103 17.72 -4.21 -19.85
CA GLU A 103 16.74 -5.25 -19.53
C GLU A 103 16.81 -5.59 -18.04
N PHE A 104 15.75 -5.26 -17.33
CA PHE A 104 15.55 -5.60 -15.94
C PHE A 104 14.49 -6.69 -15.81
N LYS A 105 14.83 -7.78 -15.14
CA LYS A 105 13.92 -8.91 -14.94
C LYS A 105 13.32 -8.89 -13.55
N TRP A 106 12.02 -9.12 -13.46
CA TRP A 106 11.28 -9.22 -12.19
C TRP A 106 10.43 -10.47 -12.19
N LYS A 107 10.22 -11.02 -10.99
CA LYS A 107 9.30 -12.16 -10.79
C LYS A 107 8.42 -11.94 -9.58
N THR A 108 7.29 -12.64 -9.57
CA THR A 108 6.38 -12.64 -8.45
C THR A 108 6.90 -13.56 -7.35
N LEU A 109 7.08 -13.04 -6.13
CA LEU A 109 7.61 -13.82 -5.01
C LEU A 109 6.64 -14.95 -4.63
N GLY A 110 7.14 -16.18 -4.56
CA GLY A 110 6.36 -17.35 -4.13
C GLY A 110 5.38 -17.92 -5.17
N ASP A 111 5.31 -17.34 -6.37
CA ASP A 111 4.52 -17.85 -7.49
C ASP A 111 5.43 -18.28 -8.65
N SER A 112 5.77 -19.57 -8.70
CA SER A 112 6.58 -20.14 -9.77
C SER A 112 5.82 -20.31 -11.09
N LYS A 113 4.51 -20.03 -11.13
CA LYS A 113 3.69 -20.16 -12.34
C LYS A 113 3.63 -18.86 -13.14
N ARG A 114 3.69 -17.70 -12.46
CA ARG A 114 3.85 -16.41 -13.14
C ARG A 114 5.28 -16.30 -13.66
N GLY A 115 5.42 -16.10 -14.97
CA GLY A 115 6.71 -15.95 -15.63
C GLY A 115 7.46 -14.70 -15.18
N GLU A 116 8.74 -14.63 -15.55
CA GLU A 116 9.54 -13.42 -15.42
C GLU A 116 9.00 -12.34 -16.37
N ILE A 117 9.05 -11.09 -15.92
CA ILE A 117 8.63 -9.92 -16.67
C ILE A 117 9.89 -9.12 -16.96
N CYS A 118 10.08 -8.77 -18.22
CA CYS A 118 11.19 -7.94 -18.66
C CYS A 118 10.74 -6.48 -18.78
N PHE A 119 11.49 -5.60 -18.16
CA PHE A 119 11.37 -4.16 -18.29
C PHE A 119 12.55 -3.62 -19.09
N THR A 120 12.26 -2.90 -20.16
CA THR A 120 13.23 -2.54 -21.21
C THR A 120 13.76 -1.12 -21.11
N ASN A 121 13.41 -0.40 -20.05
CA ASN A 121 13.84 0.98 -19.82
C ASN A 121 13.95 1.28 -18.31
N LEU A 122 14.61 2.39 -17.98
CA LEU A 122 14.85 2.80 -16.59
C LEU A 122 13.58 3.22 -15.85
N TRP A 123 12.60 3.79 -16.55
CA TRP A 123 11.33 4.22 -15.97
C TRP A 123 10.46 3.03 -15.53
N MET A 124 10.50 1.91 -16.26
CA MET A 124 9.84 0.66 -15.89
C MET A 124 10.50 0.00 -14.68
N GLU A 125 11.84 0.05 -14.60
CA GLU A 125 12.55 -0.38 -13.38
C GLU A 125 12.12 0.48 -12.18
N MET A 126 12.03 1.80 -12.36
CA MET A 126 11.58 2.72 -11.32
C MET A 126 10.14 2.43 -10.89
N LEU A 127 9.24 2.18 -11.85
CA LEU A 127 7.87 1.74 -11.57
C LEU A 127 7.85 0.47 -10.70
N ALA A 128 8.68 -0.52 -11.03
CA ALA A 128 8.74 -1.78 -10.30
C ALA A 128 9.25 -1.61 -8.86
N VAL A 129 10.27 -0.76 -8.67
CA VAL A 129 10.84 -0.42 -7.35
C VAL A 129 9.80 0.28 -6.48
N ILE A 130 9.17 1.35 -6.99
CA ILE A 130 8.20 2.13 -6.19
C ILE A 130 6.94 1.33 -5.93
N HIS A 131 6.49 0.49 -6.89
CA HIS A 131 5.42 -0.46 -6.66
C HIS A 131 5.77 -1.49 -5.57
N MET A 132 7.02 -1.96 -5.50
CA MET A 132 7.50 -2.83 -4.41
C MET A 132 7.47 -2.09 -3.06
N MET A 133 7.87 -0.82 -3.02
CA MET A 133 7.79 0.01 -1.80
C MET A 133 6.35 0.18 -1.31
N ALA A 134 5.41 0.43 -2.22
CA ALA A 134 3.98 0.47 -1.91
C ALA A 134 3.48 -0.88 -1.35
N ALA A 135 3.85 -2.00 -1.99
CA ALA A 135 3.50 -3.34 -1.53
C ALA A 135 4.03 -3.63 -0.12
N LEU A 136 5.25 -3.19 0.20
CA LEU A 136 5.84 -3.32 1.54
C LEU A 136 5.09 -2.49 2.59
N ALA A 137 4.74 -1.24 2.28
CA ALA A 137 3.97 -0.38 3.17
C ALA A 137 2.56 -0.94 3.47
N LEU A 138 1.87 -1.45 2.44
CA LEU A 138 0.59 -2.15 2.60
C LEU A 138 0.72 -3.42 3.45
N THR A 139 1.79 -4.19 3.24
CA THR A 139 2.07 -5.42 4.01
C THR A 139 2.34 -5.12 5.47
N GLU A 140 3.13 -4.08 5.76
CA GLU A 140 3.44 -3.65 7.11
C GLU A 140 2.19 -3.15 7.83
N SER A 141 1.41 -2.28 7.20
CA SER A 141 0.13 -1.80 7.72
C SER A 141 -0.81 -2.97 8.04
N ASN A 142 -0.94 -3.95 7.13
CA ASN A 142 -1.72 -5.16 7.39
C ASN A 142 -1.22 -5.91 8.64
N SER A 143 0.09 -6.04 8.81
CA SER A 143 0.70 -6.76 9.92
C SER A 143 0.48 -6.08 11.28
N LEU A 144 0.44 -4.75 11.32
CA LEU A 144 0.13 -3.98 12.52
C LEU A 144 -1.33 -4.14 12.94
N LEU A 145 -2.22 -4.35 11.98
CA LEU A 145 -3.66 -4.46 12.21
C LEU A 145 -4.14 -5.89 12.45
N ILE A 146 -3.31 -6.91 12.20
CA ILE A 146 -3.60 -8.29 12.58
C ILE A 146 -3.29 -8.45 14.08
N PRO A 147 -4.29 -8.73 14.93
CA PRO A 147 -4.04 -8.92 16.35
C PRO A 147 -3.15 -10.16 16.58
N LYS A 148 -2.01 -9.97 17.22
CA LYS A 148 -1.10 -11.06 17.59
C LYS A 148 -1.62 -11.79 18.84
N ASP A 149 -1.40 -13.10 18.93
CA ASP A 149 -1.73 -13.87 20.12
C ASP A 149 -0.81 -13.42 21.29
N CYS A 150 -1.39 -12.75 22.29
CA CYS A 150 -0.66 -12.42 23.51
C CYS A 150 -0.53 -13.66 24.40
N SER A 151 0.56 -14.41 24.25
CA SER A 151 0.86 -15.58 25.10
C SER A 151 1.25 -15.24 26.55
N ALA A 152 1.27 -13.96 26.94
CA ALA A 152 1.75 -13.52 28.25
C ALA A 152 0.66 -13.25 29.31
N SER A 153 -0.63 -13.25 28.95
CA SER A 153 -1.72 -13.12 29.93
C SER A 153 -2.85 -14.03 29.53
N GLY A 154 -3.10 -15.06 30.36
CA GLY A 154 -3.99 -16.20 30.13
C GLY A 154 -5.48 -15.89 29.99
N ASN A 155 -5.85 -14.69 29.53
CA ASN A 155 -7.20 -14.25 29.21
C ASN A 155 -7.27 -13.33 27.96
N GLY A 156 -6.21 -13.31 27.13
CA GLY A 156 -5.93 -12.24 26.16
C GLY A 156 -6.98 -12.02 25.07
N VAL A 157 -7.79 -10.97 25.23
CA VAL A 157 -8.56 -10.39 24.12
C VAL A 157 -7.56 -9.84 23.09
N ARG A 158 -7.67 -10.32 21.85
CA ARG A 158 -6.94 -9.82 20.67
C ARG A 158 -7.29 -8.34 20.40
N VAL A 159 -6.42 -7.40 20.78
CA VAL A 159 -6.63 -5.96 20.59
C VAL A 159 -5.43 -5.31 19.89
N VAL A 160 -5.71 -4.50 18.87
CA VAL A 160 -4.72 -3.64 18.19
C VAL A 160 -4.59 -2.33 18.97
N SER A 161 -3.36 -1.93 19.31
CA SER A 161 -3.13 -0.71 20.09
C SER A 161 -3.54 0.56 19.31
N THR A 162 -3.69 1.69 20.00
CA THR A 162 -3.92 2.99 19.33
C THR A 162 -2.73 3.41 18.48
N ASP A 163 -1.51 3.06 18.90
CA ASP A 163 -0.29 3.50 18.23
C ASP A 163 -0.08 2.71 16.94
N CYS A 164 -0.27 1.38 16.98
CA CYS A 164 -0.27 0.55 15.77
C CYS A 164 -1.34 0.99 14.77
N ARG A 165 -2.50 1.48 15.25
CA ARG A 165 -3.54 2.04 14.36
C ARG A 165 -3.10 3.34 13.70
N ARG A 166 -2.45 4.25 14.42
CA ARG A 166 -1.94 5.52 13.84
C ARG A 166 -0.83 5.25 12.83
N GLU A 167 0.13 4.42 13.22
CA GLU A 167 1.23 3.98 12.34
C GLU A 167 0.71 3.28 11.08
N ALA A 168 -0.32 2.43 11.20
CA ALA A 168 -0.97 1.83 10.06
C ALA A 168 -1.62 2.85 9.11
N VAL A 169 -2.16 3.96 9.62
CA VAL A 169 -2.67 5.07 8.79
C VAL A 169 -1.52 5.73 8.06
N ASP A 170 -0.43 6.06 8.75
CA ASP A 170 0.74 6.71 8.13
C ASP A 170 1.31 5.85 6.99
N LEU A 171 1.43 4.53 7.20
CA LEU A 171 1.87 3.59 6.17
C LEU A 171 0.91 3.51 4.97
N LEU A 172 -0.41 3.66 5.18
CA LEU A 172 -1.40 3.70 4.10
C LEU A 172 -1.30 4.98 3.28
N LEU A 173 -1.05 6.13 3.93
CA LEU A 173 -0.80 7.40 3.23
C LEU A 173 0.47 7.32 2.39
N LYS A 174 1.53 6.74 2.95
CA LYS A 174 2.80 6.49 2.26
C LYS A 174 2.62 5.57 1.05
N ALA A 175 1.89 4.47 1.21
CA ALA A 175 1.57 3.56 0.11
C ALA A 175 0.76 4.27 -0.99
N SER A 176 -0.22 5.09 -0.61
CA SER A 176 -1.01 5.89 -1.54
C SER A 176 -0.14 6.90 -2.31
N GLY A 177 0.81 7.55 -1.63
CA GLY A 177 1.78 8.46 -2.24
C GLY A 177 2.64 7.80 -3.31
N TYR A 178 3.22 6.64 -2.98
CA TYR A 178 3.99 5.84 -3.95
C TYR A 178 3.18 5.47 -5.20
N LEU A 179 1.93 5.05 -5.01
CA LEU A 179 1.06 4.64 -6.10
C LEU A 179 0.59 5.83 -6.94
N GLU A 180 0.33 6.97 -6.32
CA GLU A 180 0.00 8.21 -7.02
C GLU A 180 1.16 8.68 -7.88
N PHE A 181 2.38 8.70 -7.33
CA PHE A 181 3.59 9.03 -8.09
C PHE A 181 3.79 8.11 -9.30
N CYS A 182 3.57 6.81 -9.14
CA CYS A 182 3.60 5.88 -10.27
C CYS A 182 2.64 6.29 -11.39
N VAL A 183 1.43 6.73 -11.05
CA VAL A 183 0.40 7.14 -12.03
C VAL A 183 0.74 8.48 -12.66
N GLN A 184 1.04 9.49 -11.86
CA GLN A 184 1.18 10.89 -12.32
C GLN A 184 2.53 11.16 -12.98
N ASP A 185 3.62 10.57 -12.46
CA ASP A 185 4.97 10.94 -12.87
C ASP A 185 5.66 9.89 -13.74
N ILE A 186 5.33 8.60 -13.57
CA ILE A 186 5.97 7.52 -14.31
C ILE A 186 5.12 7.10 -15.50
N LEU A 187 3.87 6.67 -15.27
CA LEU A 187 3.02 6.14 -16.33
C LEU A 187 2.72 7.18 -17.41
N THR A 188 2.66 8.47 -17.10
CA THR A 188 2.49 9.54 -18.09
C THR A 188 3.59 9.58 -19.15
N ARG A 189 4.75 8.96 -18.88
CA ARG A 189 5.89 8.85 -19.81
C ARG A 189 5.78 7.66 -20.75
N PHE A 190 4.86 6.72 -20.50
CA PHE A 190 4.72 5.52 -21.30
C PHE A 190 3.74 5.70 -22.46
N PRO A 191 4.12 5.29 -23.69
CA PRO A 191 3.19 5.10 -24.79
C PRO A 191 2.04 4.14 -24.43
N LEU A 192 0.88 4.32 -25.07
CA LEU A 192 -0.32 3.50 -24.80
C LEU A 192 -0.09 1.99 -25.06
N ASP A 193 0.69 1.64 -26.08
CA ASP A 193 1.00 0.25 -26.40
C ASP A 193 1.91 -0.41 -25.34
N VAL A 194 2.70 0.38 -24.62
CA VAL A 194 3.50 -0.07 -23.48
C VAL A 194 2.61 -0.25 -22.25
N LYS A 195 1.76 0.75 -21.94
CA LYS A 195 0.82 0.68 -20.80
C LYS A 195 -0.07 -0.57 -20.87
N SER A 196 -0.63 -0.86 -22.05
CA SER A 196 -1.49 -2.03 -22.27
C SER A 196 -0.78 -3.38 -22.08
N LYS A 197 0.56 -3.42 -22.13
CA LYS A 197 1.36 -4.63 -21.90
C LYS A 197 1.85 -4.77 -20.46
N LEU A 198 1.60 -3.78 -19.60
CA LEU A 198 1.99 -3.86 -18.20
C LEU A 198 1.28 -5.03 -17.48
N PRO A 199 1.90 -5.57 -16.43
CA PRO A 199 1.27 -6.59 -15.60
C PRO A 199 -0.10 -6.14 -15.06
N ASP A 200 -0.99 -7.09 -14.81
CA ASP A 200 -2.38 -6.84 -14.39
C ASP A 200 -2.51 -5.94 -13.15
N ASP A 201 -1.58 -6.01 -12.22
CA ASP A 201 -1.54 -5.20 -10.99
C ASP A 201 -0.77 -3.86 -11.13
N MET A 202 -0.15 -3.60 -12.27
CA MET A 202 0.57 -2.35 -12.59
C MET A 202 -0.15 -1.52 -13.65
N GLN A 203 -1.35 -1.93 -14.04
CA GLN A 203 -2.23 -1.15 -14.92
C GLN A 203 -2.64 0.16 -14.23
N GLU A 204 -2.76 1.23 -15.01
CA GLU A 204 -3.04 2.59 -14.51
C GLU A 204 -4.28 2.64 -13.61
N SER A 205 -5.39 2.04 -14.05
CA SER A 205 -6.63 1.92 -13.30
C SER A 205 -6.46 1.17 -11.98
N VAL A 206 -5.61 0.14 -11.94
CA VAL A 206 -5.34 -0.66 -10.75
C VAL A 206 -4.51 0.14 -9.74
N LEU A 207 -3.46 0.83 -10.19
CA LEU A 207 -2.64 1.69 -9.34
C LEU A 207 -3.43 2.85 -8.73
N GLN A 208 -4.26 3.52 -9.54
CA GLN A 208 -5.19 4.56 -9.06
C GLN A 208 -6.15 3.99 -8.01
N SER A 209 -6.76 2.84 -8.30
CA SER A 209 -7.70 2.21 -7.38
C SER A 209 -7.03 1.80 -6.07
N LEU A 210 -5.81 1.26 -6.11
CA LEU A 210 -5.04 0.91 -4.92
C LEU A 210 -4.71 2.14 -4.07
N SER A 211 -4.31 3.25 -4.71
CA SER A 211 -4.01 4.50 -4.01
C SER A 211 -5.24 5.01 -3.26
N ILE A 212 -6.37 5.13 -3.96
CA ILE A 212 -7.62 5.63 -3.37
C ILE A 212 -8.15 4.68 -2.28
N GLN A 213 -8.08 3.35 -2.51
CA GLN A 213 -8.57 2.40 -1.51
C GLN A 213 -7.71 2.45 -0.23
N ALA A 214 -6.40 2.71 -0.32
CA ALA A 214 -5.55 2.89 0.85
C ALA A 214 -6.00 4.09 1.71
N LEU A 215 -6.40 5.21 1.08
CA LEU A 215 -7.01 6.34 1.78
C LEU A 215 -8.32 5.95 2.45
N GLY A 216 -9.19 5.22 1.75
CA GLY A 216 -10.44 4.69 2.31
C GLY A 216 -10.21 3.82 3.56
N GLN A 217 -9.19 2.96 3.54
CA GLN A 217 -8.82 2.17 4.72
C GLN A 217 -8.24 3.04 5.84
N GLY A 218 -7.45 4.07 5.53
CA GLY A 218 -6.98 5.05 6.51
C GLY A 218 -8.15 5.72 7.23
N THR A 219 -9.18 6.12 6.49
CA THR A 219 -10.40 6.71 7.05
C THR A 219 -11.21 5.70 7.90
N GLU A 220 -11.25 4.41 7.52
CA GLU A 220 -11.84 3.34 8.35
C GLU A 220 -11.18 3.26 9.73
N ILE A 221 -9.84 3.32 9.77
CA ILE A 221 -9.07 3.29 11.01
C ILE A 221 -9.33 4.55 11.85
N GLN A 222 -9.36 5.73 11.22
CA GLN A 222 -9.70 6.99 11.88
C GLN A 222 -11.12 6.97 12.46
N LEU A 223 -12.10 6.38 11.76
CA LEU A 223 -13.44 6.19 12.29
C LEU A 223 -13.40 5.27 13.52
N GLY A 224 -12.65 4.16 13.48
CA GLY A 224 -12.45 3.29 14.64
C GLY A 224 -11.87 4.04 15.85
N LEU A 225 -10.85 4.89 15.64
CA LEU A 225 -10.29 5.75 16.70
C LEU A 225 -11.33 6.76 17.23
N ALA A 226 -12.15 7.33 16.36
CA ALA A 226 -13.24 8.22 16.76
C ALA A 226 -14.32 7.48 17.56
N VAL A 227 -14.63 6.22 17.23
CA VAL A 227 -15.58 5.40 18.02
C VAL A 227 -15.10 5.20 19.45
N ASP A 228 -13.81 4.91 19.63
CA ASP A 228 -13.21 4.71 20.96
C ASP A 228 -13.06 6.01 21.76
N SER A 229 -13.10 7.17 21.09
CA SER A 229 -12.92 8.48 21.72
C SER A 229 -14.23 9.05 22.26
N GLN A 230 -14.25 9.36 23.56
CA GLN A 230 -15.36 10.09 24.19
C GLN A 230 -15.51 11.53 23.67
N LYS A 231 -14.44 12.11 23.10
CA LYS A 231 -14.45 13.49 22.58
C LYS A 231 -15.04 13.59 21.17
N ALA A 232 -15.12 12.47 20.43
CA ALA A 232 -15.59 12.49 19.06
C ALA A 232 -17.12 12.54 18.99
N THR A 233 -17.64 13.59 18.36
CA THR A 233 -19.09 13.78 18.18
C THR A 233 -19.65 12.82 17.13
N LEU A 234 -20.98 12.64 17.14
CA LEU A 234 -21.66 11.87 16.09
C LEU A 234 -21.44 12.48 14.69
N SER A 235 -21.35 13.80 14.58
CA SER A 235 -21.09 14.49 13.31
C SER A 235 -19.73 14.10 12.74
N VAL A 236 -18.69 13.96 13.59
CA VAL A 236 -17.36 13.49 13.17
C VAL A 236 -17.43 12.04 12.67
N LYS A 237 -18.12 11.15 13.42
CA LYS A 237 -18.27 9.74 13.03
C LYS A 237 -19.04 9.59 11.72
N ARG A 238 -20.13 10.35 11.55
CA ARG A 238 -20.92 10.41 10.31
C ARG A 238 -20.06 10.86 9.12
N ARG A 239 -19.31 11.96 9.29
CA ARG A 239 -18.42 12.50 8.27
C ARG A 239 -17.39 11.46 7.82
N LEU A 240 -16.63 10.87 8.74
CA LEU A 240 -15.62 9.84 8.43
C LEU A 240 -16.22 8.61 7.75
N ALA A 241 -17.44 8.21 8.14
CA ALA A 241 -18.14 7.10 7.48
C ALA A 241 -18.57 7.45 6.05
N CYS A 242 -19.03 8.67 5.80
CA CYS A 242 -19.40 9.13 4.46
C CYS A 242 -18.17 9.34 3.56
N GLU A 243 -17.06 9.88 4.09
CA GLU A 243 -15.78 9.98 3.36
C GLU A 243 -15.29 8.61 2.89
N GLN A 244 -15.40 7.56 3.71
CA GLN A 244 -15.08 6.18 3.28
C GLN A 244 -15.91 5.72 2.09
N VAL A 245 -17.23 6.02 2.08
CA VAL A 245 -18.11 5.69 0.95
C VAL A 245 -17.62 6.37 -0.33
N ILE A 246 -17.21 7.63 -0.23
CA ILE A 246 -16.70 8.41 -1.37
C ILE A 246 -15.39 7.81 -1.90
N TYR A 247 -14.41 7.52 -1.03
CA TYR A 247 -13.15 6.88 -1.45
C TYR A 247 -13.40 5.54 -2.15
N PHE A 248 -14.18 4.64 -1.55
CA PHE A 248 -14.41 3.32 -2.16
C PHE A 248 -15.25 3.40 -3.44
N SER A 249 -16.13 4.40 -3.58
CA SER A 249 -16.85 4.66 -4.84
C SER A 249 -15.87 5.10 -5.93
N GLN A 250 -14.98 6.06 -5.62
CA GLN A 250 -13.95 6.51 -6.56
C GLN A 250 -13.02 5.36 -6.97
N ALA A 251 -12.53 4.57 -6.02
CA ALA A 251 -11.70 3.40 -6.29
C ALA A 251 -12.43 2.36 -7.16
N TYR A 252 -13.72 2.13 -6.93
CA TYR A 252 -14.53 1.25 -7.77
C TYR A 252 -14.66 1.80 -9.20
N HIS A 253 -14.92 3.10 -9.36
CA HIS A 253 -15.06 3.73 -10.68
C HIS A 253 -13.75 3.69 -11.49
N CYS A 254 -12.59 3.91 -10.86
CA CYS A 254 -11.29 3.74 -11.49
C CYS A 254 -11.10 2.33 -12.05
N LEU A 255 -11.53 1.31 -11.31
CA LEU A 255 -11.29 -0.09 -11.68
C LEU A 255 -12.34 -0.64 -12.65
N SER A 256 -13.63 -0.34 -12.43
CA SER A 256 -14.77 -0.94 -13.12
C SER A 256 -14.86 -0.63 -14.62
N SER A 257 -14.19 0.43 -15.07
CA SER A 257 -14.09 0.81 -16.48
C SER A 257 -13.03 0.03 -17.27
N CYS A 258 -12.28 -0.87 -16.62
CA CYS A 258 -11.14 -1.56 -17.21
C CYS A 258 -11.47 -2.99 -17.68
N GLU A 259 -11.13 -3.33 -18.93
CA GLU A 259 -11.31 -4.69 -19.50
C GLU A 259 -10.51 -5.77 -18.75
N VAL A 260 -9.42 -5.37 -18.07
CA VAL A 260 -8.49 -6.25 -17.32
C VAL A 260 -9.12 -6.82 -16.02
N VAL A 261 -10.26 -6.28 -15.57
CA VAL A 261 -10.97 -6.70 -14.34
C VAL A 261 -11.43 -8.17 -14.36
N SER A 262 -11.42 -8.83 -15.53
CA SER A 262 -11.92 -10.19 -15.70
C SER A 262 -11.14 -11.26 -14.91
N HIS A 263 -9.89 -11.01 -14.50
CA HIS A 263 -9.01 -11.98 -13.85
C HIS A 263 -7.97 -11.36 -12.89
N GLY A 264 -7.18 -12.22 -12.24
CA GLY A 264 -5.95 -11.83 -11.55
C GLY A 264 -6.13 -10.89 -10.35
N CYS A 265 -5.16 -10.00 -10.17
CA CYS A 265 -5.10 -9.05 -9.06
C CYS A 265 -6.27 -8.05 -9.11
N ALA A 266 -6.54 -7.48 -10.29
CA ALA A 266 -7.61 -6.51 -10.51
C ALA A 266 -8.98 -7.03 -10.05
N LYS A 267 -9.32 -8.27 -10.40
CA LYS A 267 -10.58 -8.89 -9.96
C LYS A 267 -10.66 -9.06 -8.44
N LYS A 268 -9.55 -9.44 -7.81
CA LYS A 268 -9.51 -9.61 -6.34
C LYS A 268 -9.61 -8.26 -5.64
N LEU A 269 -8.92 -7.24 -6.15
CA LEU A 269 -9.03 -5.86 -5.67
C LEU A 269 -10.47 -5.34 -5.77
N LEU A 270 -11.16 -5.57 -6.90
CA LEU A 270 -12.55 -5.16 -7.05
C LEU A 270 -13.46 -5.76 -5.98
N ARG A 271 -13.27 -7.06 -5.66
CA ARG A 271 -14.01 -7.73 -4.58
C ARG A 271 -13.71 -7.12 -3.22
N PHE A 272 -12.46 -6.75 -2.97
CA PHE A 272 -12.07 -6.07 -1.74
C PHE A 272 -12.74 -4.70 -1.61
N ILE A 273 -12.63 -3.87 -2.66
CA ILE A 273 -13.26 -2.55 -2.73
C ILE A 273 -14.76 -2.67 -2.52
N TYR A 274 -15.42 -3.62 -3.18
CA TYR A 274 -16.86 -3.84 -3.03
C TYR A 274 -17.24 -4.24 -1.59
N TRP A 275 -16.49 -5.14 -0.97
CA TRP A 275 -16.69 -5.49 0.44
C TRP A 275 -16.56 -4.25 1.34
N LYS A 276 -15.48 -3.50 1.20
CA LYS A 276 -15.21 -2.31 2.02
C LYS A 276 -16.17 -1.16 1.77
N PHE A 277 -16.62 -0.99 0.53
CA PHE A 277 -17.69 -0.07 0.17
C PHE A 277 -18.98 -0.39 0.93
N LEU A 278 -19.39 -1.66 1.01
CA LEU A 278 -20.59 -2.06 1.74
C LEU A 278 -20.44 -1.82 3.25
N GLU A 279 -19.27 -2.12 3.84
CA GLU A 279 -19.00 -1.79 5.25
C GLU A 279 -19.08 -0.28 5.51
N ALA A 280 -18.44 0.53 4.66
CA ALA A 280 -18.48 1.98 4.74
C ALA A 280 -19.91 2.53 4.60
N LYS A 281 -20.68 2.00 3.65
CA LYS A 281 -22.06 2.41 3.40
C LYS A 281 -22.98 2.06 4.56
N ALA A 282 -22.83 0.88 5.17
CA ALA A 282 -23.54 0.51 6.38
C ALA A 282 -23.19 1.45 7.55
N ALA A 283 -21.91 1.78 7.73
CA ALA A 283 -21.47 2.73 8.74
C ALA A 283 -22.03 4.15 8.50
N ALA A 284 -22.05 4.60 7.25
CA ALA A 284 -22.54 5.92 6.87
C ALA A 284 -24.04 6.06 7.16
N TYR A 285 -24.85 5.09 6.74
CA TYR A 285 -26.29 5.07 7.06
C TYR A 285 -26.54 4.96 8.56
N TYR A 286 -25.78 4.15 9.28
CA TYR A 286 -25.91 4.05 10.73
C TYR A 286 -25.69 5.39 11.43
N TYR A 287 -24.55 6.06 11.17
CA TYR A 287 -24.27 7.34 11.80
C TYR A 287 -25.13 8.49 11.27
N HIS A 288 -25.56 8.43 10.01
CA HIS A 288 -26.53 9.37 9.47
C HIS A 288 -27.87 9.24 10.18
N GLY A 289 -28.41 8.02 10.30
CA GLY A 289 -29.63 7.74 11.04
C GLY A 289 -29.55 8.21 12.49
N LEU A 290 -28.42 7.99 13.19
CA LEU A 290 -28.23 8.49 14.56
C LEU A 290 -28.24 10.02 14.68
N VAL A 291 -27.79 10.75 13.66
CA VAL A 291 -27.84 12.22 13.64
C VAL A 291 -29.25 12.68 13.31
N THR A 292 -29.89 12.08 12.30
CA THR A 292 -31.25 12.41 11.86
C THR A 292 -32.28 12.14 12.96
N ASP A 293 -32.12 11.06 13.72
CA ASP A 293 -32.98 10.68 14.84
C ASP A 293 -33.02 11.70 15.99
N LYS A 294 -32.07 12.64 16.04
CA LYS A 294 -32.08 13.76 16.99
C LYS A 294 -33.03 14.90 16.60
N GLY A 295 -33.55 14.88 15.38
CA GLY A 295 -34.58 15.81 14.94
C GLY A 295 -35.87 15.64 15.74
N THR A 296 -36.68 16.69 15.80
CA THR A 296 -37.95 16.71 16.55
C THR A 296 -39.17 16.39 15.69
N GLU A 297 -39.02 16.39 14.37
CA GLU A 297 -40.12 16.16 13.43
C GLU A 297 -40.33 14.65 13.17
N PRO A 298 -41.58 14.17 13.01
CA PRO A 298 -41.86 12.77 12.69
C PRO A 298 -41.11 12.25 11.45
N SER A 299 -40.96 13.09 10.42
CA SER A 299 -40.20 12.82 9.19
C SER A 299 -38.73 12.45 9.47
N CYS A 300 -38.12 13.04 10.50
CA CYS A 300 -36.76 12.74 10.94
C CYS A 300 -36.68 11.31 11.49
N HIS A 301 -37.67 10.88 12.26
CA HIS A 301 -37.72 9.53 12.80
C HIS A 301 -37.97 8.48 11.72
N VAL A 302 -38.84 8.77 10.75
CA VAL A 302 -39.04 7.90 9.57
C VAL A 302 -37.74 7.74 8.80
N SER A 303 -37.09 8.85 8.43
CA SER A 303 -35.81 8.83 7.72
C SER A 303 -34.72 8.09 8.50
N ALA A 304 -34.67 8.27 9.82
CA ALA A 304 -33.74 7.54 10.68
C ALA A 304 -33.98 6.02 10.65
N VAL A 305 -35.23 5.55 10.74
CA VAL A 305 -35.52 4.11 10.64
C VAL A 305 -35.14 3.55 9.27
N CYS A 306 -35.46 4.25 8.18
CA CYS A 306 -35.04 3.85 6.84
C CYS A 306 -33.51 3.69 6.77
N CYS A 307 -32.76 4.62 7.35
CA CYS A 307 -31.29 4.52 7.44
C CYS A 307 -30.83 3.28 8.24
N PHE A 308 -31.44 3.00 9.39
CA PHE A 308 -31.03 1.86 10.22
C PHE A 308 -31.34 0.51 9.57
N LEU A 309 -32.50 0.40 8.91
CA LEU A 309 -32.88 -0.80 8.16
C LEU A 309 -31.91 -1.03 6.99
N ALA A 310 -31.62 0.02 6.22
CA ALA A 310 -30.64 -0.04 5.13
C ALA A 310 -29.25 -0.43 5.63
N ALA A 311 -28.79 0.18 6.73
CA ALA A 311 -27.51 -0.16 7.34
C ALA A 311 -27.43 -1.65 7.73
N ALA A 312 -28.51 -2.21 8.29
CA ALA A 312 -28.56 -3.62 8.69
C ALA A 312 -28.55 -4.58 7.50
N GLU A 313 -29.29 -4.27 6.44
CA GLU A 313 -29.31 -5.05 5.20
C GLU A 313 -27.95 -5.04 4.50
N ILE A 314 -27.38 -3.85 4.30
CA ILE A 314 -26.07 -3.66 3.67
C ILE A 314 -24.97 -4.35 4.47
N LEU A 315 -25.03 -4.31 5.81
CA LEU A 315 -24.11 -5.05 6.67
C LEU A 315 -24.24 -6.57 6.49
N GLY A 316 -25.44 -7.08 6.20
CA GLY A 316 -25.65 -8.47 5.82
C GLY A 316 -24.98 -8.84 4.50
N GLU A 317 -25.08 -7.95 3.50
CA GLU A 317 -24.43 -8.11 2.20
C GLU A 317 -22.90 -8.02 2.28
N SER A 318 -22.37 -7.12 3.10
CA SER A 318 -20.92 -6.94 3.26
C SER A 318 -20.24 -8.22 3.74
N LYS A 319 -20.90 -9.00 4.60
CA LYS A 319 -20.42 -10.32 5.04
C LYS A 319 -20.28 -11.31 3.89
N LYS A 320 -21.24 -11.30 2.95
CA LYS A 320 -21.17 -12.15 1.73
C LYS A 320 -20.03 -11.68 0.81
N ALA A 321 -19.87 -10.37 0.65
CA ALA A 321 -18.78 -9.79 -0.13
C ALA A 321 -17.40 -10.11 0.46
N CYS A 322 -17.25 -10.07 1.79
CA CYS A 322 -16.03 -10.50 2.51
C CYS A 322 -15.66 -11.95 2.18
N LEU A 323 -16.63 -12.87 2.26
CA LEU A 323 -16.42 -14.27 1.90
C LEU A 323 -16.02 -14.42 0.43
N SER A 324 -16.68 -13.69 -0.47
CA SER A 324 -16.35 -13.67 -1.90
C SER A 324 -14.93 -13.19 -2.19
N PHE A 325 -14.44 -12.19 -1.44
CA PHE A 325 -13.04 -11.74 -1.50
C PHE A 325 -12.08 -12.81 -0.96
N CYS A 326 -12.36 -13.37 0.23
CA CYS A 326 -11.48 -14.34 0.90
C CYS A 326 -11.30 -15.63 0.07
N LEU A 327 -12.36 -16.09 -0.58
CA LEU A 327 -12.34 -17.28 -1.43
C LEU A 327 -11.71 -17.04 -2.81
N ALA A 328 -11.50 -15.78 -3.22
CA ALA A 328 -10.86 -15.47 -4.49
C ALA A 328 -9.33 -15.71 -4.40
N PRO A 329 -8.70 -16.35 -5.41
CA PRO A 329 -7.26 -16.56 -5.41
C PRO A 329 -6.45 -15.25 -5.42
N PRO A 330 -5.34 -15.17 -4.67
CA PRO A 330 -4.86 -16.18 -3.71
C PRO A 330 -5.78 -16.22 -2.48
N VAL A 331 -6.17 -17.41 -2.00
CA VAL A 331 -7.11 -17.52 -0.88
C VAL A 331 -6.56 -16.80 0.36
N THR A 332 -7.40 -15.96 0.97
CA THR A 332 -7.10 -15.26 2.23
C THR A 332 -8.08 -15.68 3.32
N ARG A 333 -7.67 -15.52 4.57
CA ARG A 333 -8.54 -15.74 5.73
C ARG A 333 -9.17 -14.41 6.12
N ALA A 334 -10.48 -14.45 6.41
CA ALA A 334 -11.15 -13.31 7.00
C ALA A 334 -10.51 -13.01 8.37
N PRO A 335 -10.04 -11.78 8.62
CA PRO A 335 -9.47 -11.43 9.91
C PRO A 335 -10.56 -11.51 11.00
N PRO A 336 -10.20 -11.78 12.25
CA PRO A 336 -11.12 -11.61 13.37
C PRO A 336 -11.72 -10.20 13.35
N MET A 337 -13.01 -10.05 13.69
CA MET A 337 -13.61 -8.72 13.74
C MET A 337 -12.90 -7.82 14.73
N TRP A 338 -12.47 -6.66 14.24
CA TRP A 338 -11.71 -5.66 14.99
C TRP A 338 -12.19 -4.24 14.59
N GLY A 339 -11.62 -3.22 15.22
CA GLY A 339 -11.86 -1.82 14.88
C GLY A 339 -13.34 -1.42 14.91
N VAL A 340 -13.72 -0.54 13.98
CA VAL A 340 -15.09 -0.02 13.87
C VAL A 340 -16.13 -1.12 13.64
N MET A 341 -15.80 -2.13 12.84
CA MET A 341 -16.75 -3.20 12.49
C MET A 341 -17.09 -4.12 13.65
N LYS A 342 -16.18 -4.29 14.62
CA LYS A 342 -16.51 -4.98 15.88
C LYS A 342 -17.66 -4.29 16.62
N HIS A 343 -17.67 -2.96 16.66
CA HIS A 343 -18.74 -2.17 17.27
C HIS A 343 -20.02 -2.17 16.43
N LEU A 344 -19.89 -1.86 15.13
CA LEU A 344 -21.04 -1.70 14.24
C LEU A 344 -21.80 -3.01 14.00
N SER A 345 -21.10 -4.14 13.93
CA SER A 345 -21.74 -5.45 13.75
C SER A 345 -22.74 -5.82 14.85
N GLN A 346 -22.56 -5.27 16.06
CA GLN A 346 -23.47 -5.43 17.18
C GLN A 346 -24.53 -4.33 17.19
N LYS A 347 -24.10 -3.08 17.03
CA LYS A 347 -24.97 -1.92 17.21
C LYS A 347 -25.96 -1.69 16.09
N ILE A 348 -25.59 -1.99 14.84
CA ILE A 348 -26.48 -1.78 13.69
C ILE A 348 -27.74 -2.64 13.82
N PRO A 349 -27.67 -3.98 13.99
CA PRO A 349 -28.89 -4.79 14.14
C PRO A 349 -29.72 -4.43 15.38
N GLU A 350 -29.05 -4.16 16.52
CA GLU A 350 -29.71 -3.78 17.77
C GLU A 350 -30.53 -2.49 17.62
N VAL A 351 -29.92 -1.45 17.02
CA VAL A 351 -30.57 -0.15 16.82
C VAL A 351 -31.65 -0.24 15.76
N ALA A 352 -31.42 -0.95 14.65
CA ALA A 352 -32.42 -1.17 13.62
C ALA A 352 -33.69 -1.82 14.18
N PHE A 353 -33.54 -2.91 14.95
CA PHE A 353 -34.65 -3.61 15.58
C PHE A 353 -35.40 -2.73 16.59
N ARG A 354 -34.68 -2.06 17.50
CA ARG A 354 -35.31 -1.21 18.52
C ARG A 354 -36.05 -0.03 17.90
N LYS A 355 -35.45 0.61 16.89
CA LYS A 355 -36.01 1.80 16.25
C LYS A 355 -37.18 1.46 15.31
N SER A 356 -37.14 0.32 14.63
CA SER A 356 -38.31 -0.16 13.87
C SER A 356 -39.50 -0.50 14.76
N GLN A 357 -39.28 -1.04 15.97
CA GLN A 357 -40.37 -1.21 16.94
C GLN A 357 -40.92 0.12 17.45
N THR A 358 -40.04 1.11 17.67
CA THR A 358 -40.44 2.41 18.24
C THR A 358 -41.24 3.24 17.25
N TYR A 359 -40.83 3.28 15.98
CA TYR A 359 -41.40 4.15 14.95
C TYR A 359 -42.09 3.39 13.81
N GLY A 360 -42.31 2.08 13.96
CA GLY A 360 -42.91 1.24 12.92
C GLY A 360 -44.28 1.74 12.45
N TYR A 361 -45.07 2.31 13.37
CA TYR A 361 -46.35 2.94 13.04
C TYR A 361 -46.22 4.11 12.04
N LEU A 362 -45.13 4.89 12.10
CA LEU A 362 -44.89 5.98 11.17
C LEU A 362 -44.55 5.47 9.75
N LEU A 363 -43.94 4.29 9.65
CA LEU A 363 -43.65 3.66 8.35
C LEU A 363 -44.91 3.14 7.66
N GLU A 364 -45.89 2.68 8.45
CA GLU A 364 -47.19 2.26 7.94
C GLU A 364 -48.02 3.46 7.44
N GLU A 365 -47.89 4.62 8.08
CA GLU A 365 -48.54 5.87 7.69
C GLU A 365 -47.89 6.55 6.48
N GLU A 366 -46.56 6.43 6.33
CA GLU A 366 -45.79 6.96 5.20
C GLU A 366 -45.38 5.86 4.20
N GLU A 367 -46.35 5.18 3.59
CA GLU A 367 -46.15 4.08 2.62
C GLU A 367 -45.21 4.44 1.43
N LYS A 368 -45.04 5.75 1.16
CA LYS A 368 -44.09 6.29 0.15
C LYS A 368 -42.65 6.46 0.65
N ALA A 369 -42.41 6.50 1.96
CA ALA A 369 -41.09 6.73 2.55
C ALA A 369 -40.10 5.56 2.33
N MET A 370 -40.60 4.37 1.98
CA MET A 370 -39.76 3.21 1.61
C MET A 370 -39.30 3.22 0.15
N GLN A 371 -39.76 4.15 -0.70
CA GLN A 371 -39.46 4.10 -2.14
C GLN A 371 -38.04 4.59 -2.50
N CYS A 372 -37.41 5.40 -1.65
CA CYS A 372 -36.04 5.87 -1.88
C CYS A 372 -35.29 5.98 -0.55
N LEU A 373 -34.06 5.46 -0.51
CA LEU A 373 -33.20 5.60 0.66
C LEU A 373 -32.80 7.06 0.84
N PRO A 374 -32.71 7.56 2.09
CA PRO A 374 -32.18 8.90 2.35
C PRO A 374 -30.82 9.09 1.70
N GLU A 375 -30.62 10.25 1.10
CA GLU A 375 -29.33 10.60 0.48
C GLU A 375 -28.27 10.82 1.57
N LEU A 376 -27.11 10.20 1.38
CA LEU A 376 -25.99 10.40 2.29
C LEU A 376 -25.34 11.76 2.00
N PRO A 377 -24.92 12.52 3.02
CA PRO A 377 -24.28 13.80 2.80
C PRO A 377 -22.94 13.63 2.10
N ASP A 378 -22.66 14.52 1.15
CA ASP A 378 -21.36 14.62 0.48
C ASP A 378 -20.40 15.48 1.31
N PHE A 379 -19.21 14.97 1.60
CA PHE A 379 -18.20 15.62 2.43
C PHE A 379 -16.87 15.73 1.70
N GLN A 380 -16.14 16.80 1.96
CA GLN A 380 -14.77 16.93 1.49
C GLN A 380 -13.88 15.85 2.10
N LEU A 381 -13.12 15.18 1.23
CA LEU A 381 -12.16 14.15 1.59
C LEU A 381 -10.97 14.74 2.38
N SER A 382 -10.71 14.17 3.56
CA SER A 382 -9.68 14.67 4.48
C SER A 382 -8.28 14.12 4.20
N LEU A 383 -8.19 12.83 3.89
CA LEU A 383 -6.92 12.17 3.64
C LEU A 383 -6.49 12.41 2.19
N ARG A 384 -5.19 12.59 2.01
CA ARG A 384 -4.55 12.69 0.71
C ARG A 384 -3.33 11.77 0.69
N PRO A 385 -2.89 11.33 -0.49
CA PRO A 385 -1.63 10.62 -0.62
C PRO A 385 -0.51 11.43 0.05
N GLU A 386 0.42 10.75 0.71
CA GLU A 386 1.63 11.41 1.20
C GLU A 386 2.45 11.88 0.01
N GLU A 387 2.91 13.13 0.04
CA GLU A 387 3.75 13.66 -1.04
C GLU A 387 5.03 12.84 -1.13
N PHE A 388 5.30 12.30 -2.31
CA PHE A 388 6.46 11.48 -2.58
C PHE A 388 7.31 12.11 -3.68
N GLU A 389 8.57 12.37 -3.35
CA GLU A 389 9.58 12.85 -4.28
C GLU A 389 10.68 11.81 -4.43
N LEU A 390 11.29 11.76 -5.61
CA LEU A 390 12.44 10.88 -5.84
C LEU A 390 13.63 11.33 -4.98
N PRO A 391 14.31 10.41 -4.27
CA PRO A 391 15.52 10.74 -3.54
C PRO A 391 16.56 11.40 -4.46
N GLU A 392 17.22 12.43 -3.94
CA GLU A 392 18.37 13.01 -4.62
C GLU A 392 19.58 12.08 -4.53
N MET A 393 20.47 12.16 -5.53
CA MET A 393 21.73 11.45 -5.50
C MET A 393 22.68 12.23 -4.60
N GLU A 394 23.08 11.64 -3.48
CA GLU A 394 24.17 12.19 -2.65
C GLU A 394 25.41 12.40 -3.54
N PRO A 395 26.02 13.60 -3.56
CA PRO A 395 27.20 13.86 -4.37
C PRO A 395 28.35 12.96 -3.89
N ASP A 396 28.93 12.19 -4.81
CA ASP A 396 30.10 11.34 -4.57
C ASP A 396 31.21 12.15 -3.87
N THR A 397 31.37 11.98 -2.55
CA THR A 397 32.43 12.63 -1.77
C THR A 397 33.83 12.09 -2.10
N SER A 398 33.95 11.18 -3.08
CA SER A 398 35.23 10.64 -3.53
C SER A 398 35.93 11.48 -4.60
N ALA A 399 35.27 12.51 -5.16
CA ALA A 399 35.86 13.36 -6.20
C ALA A 399 36.61 14.60 -5.65
N GLY A 400 36.49 14.91 -4.35
CA GLY A 400 37.02 16.14 -3.76
C GLY A 400 38.43 16.06 -3.15
N ASN A 401 38.93 14.85 -2.84
CA ASN A 401 40.15 14.73 -2.02
C ASN A 401 41.44 14.51 -2.81
N GLN A 402 41.40 14.10 -4.08
CA GLN A 402 42.62 13.91 -4.87
C GLN A 402 43.16 15.19 -5.49
N THR A 403 42.29 16.15 -5.83
CA THR A 403 42.71 17.45 -6.39
C THR A 403 43.25 18.40 -5.33
N HIS A 404 42.83 18.26 -4.07
CA HIS A 404 43.36 19.06 -2.96
C HIS A 404 44.75 18.58 -2.50
N LEU A 405 44.96 17.25 -2.43
CA LEU A 405 46.27 16.66 -2.05
C LEU A 405 47.36 16.85 -3.11
N LEU A 406 47.01 16.90 -4.39
CA LEU A 406 47.98 17.16 -5.46
C LEU A 406 48.40 18.64 -5.54
N LYS A 407 47.54 19.57 -5.12
CA LYS A 407 47.86 21.00 -5.09
C LYS A 407 48.81 21.34 -3.95
N GLU A 408 48.57 20.77 -2.76
CA GLU A 408 49.46 20.97 -1.61
C GLU A 408 50.87 20.41 -1.81
N HIS A 409 51.06 19.39 -2.67
CA HIS A 409 52.40 18.87 -2.95
C HIS A 409 53.19 19.65 -4.03
N LEU A 410 52.52 20.49 -4.82
CA LEU A 410 53.19 21.32 -5.84
C LEU A 410 53.60 22.70 -5.29
N ASP A 411 52.85 23.25 -4.33
CA ASP A 411 53.12 24.57 -3.75
C ASP A 411 54.31 24.59 -2.76
N TYR A 412 54.75 23.44 -2.24
CA TYR A 412 55.93 23.35 -1.36
C TYR A 412 57.28 23.26 -2.10
N SER A 413 57.28 23.25 -3.44
CA SER A 413 58.50 23.02 -4.23
C SER A 413 59.12 24.28 -4.83
N SER A 414 58.57 25.48 -4.60
CA SER A 414 58.98 26.70 -5.34
C SER A 414 59.43 27.90 -4.49
N GLU A 415 59.75 27.73 -3.20
CA GLU A 415 60.31 28.84 -2.41
C GLU A 415 61.63 28.43 -1.77
N HIS A 416 62.73 28.47 -2.55
CA HIS A 416 64.10 28.65 -2.05
C HIS A 416 65.07 29.03 -3.20
N HIS A 417 65.28 30.34 -3.36
CA HIS A 417 66.40 31.08 -3.98
C HIS A 417 65.84 32.47 -4.33
N ASP A 418 66.39 33.62 -4.00
CA ASP A 418 67.55 34.10 -3.25
C ASP A 418 67.19 35.57 -2.91
N ASP A 419 67.95 36.20 -2.02
CA ASP A 419 68.39 37.62 -2.07
C ASP A 419 68.46 38.21 -0.65
N ASP A 420 69.60 37.95 -0.01
CA ASP A 420 70.22 38.85 0.97
C ASP A 420 71.57 39.32 0.39
N ASP A 421 71.94 40.56 0.75
CA ASP A 421 73.23 41.27 0.58
C ASP A 421 73.42 41.99 -0.79
N ASP A 422 73.75 43.29 -0.89
CA ASP A 422 74.39 44.23 0.03
C ASP A 422 74.13 45.71 -0.39
N ASP A 423 74.09 46.60 0.60
CA ASP A 423 74.42 48.04 0.48
C ASP A 423 75.95 48.21 0.38
N ASP A 424 76.47 49.01 -0.57
CA ASP A 424 77.48 50.06 -0.30
C ASP A 424 78.05 50.73 -1.59
N ILE A 425 78.08 52.08 -1.54
CA ILE A 425 78.79 53.12 -2.35
C ILE A 425 78.18 53.59 -3.67
#